data_AF-A0A6I3L3G8-F1
#
_entry.id   AF-A0A6I3L3G8-F1
#
_cell.length_a   1.000
_cell.length_b   1.000
_cell.length_c   1.000
_cell.angle_alpha   90.00
_cell.angle_beta   90.00
_cell.angle_gamma   90.00
#
_symmetry.space_group_name_H-M   'P 1'
#
loop_
_entity.id
_entity.type
_entity.pdbx_description
1 polymer ?
#
loop_
_entity_poly.entity_id
_entity_poly.type
_entity_poly.pdbx_seq_one_letter_code
_entity_poly.pdbx_strand_id
1 'polypeptide(L)'
;MASRDIMVTVGDDDWHTLNDAAECAGMSVEAYVSWGVRLLAMQTRPGGAKQGGPVGRSRTGQCASELTEESASAAWTETFAQRLSHRADRHPPDTELWL
;
A
#
# COMPACT_ATOMS: atom_id res chain seq x y z
N MET A 1 12.38 31.14 -2.14
CA MET A 1 10.96 30.98 -2.53
C MET A 1 10.11 31.48 -1.40
N ALA A 2 9.06 32.27 -1.68
CA ALA A 2 8.16 32.74 -0.64
C ALA A 2 7.21 31.59 -0.24
N SER A 3 7.27 31.15 1.02
CA SER A 3 6.24 30.29 1.61
C SER A 3 5.10 31.18 2.12
N ARG A 4 3.89 30.63 2.13
CA ARG A 4 2.71 31.24 2.76
C ARG A 4 2.07 30.20 3.65
N ASP A 5 1.86 30.55 4.91
CA ASP A 5 1.19 29.67 5.86
C ASP A 5 -0.32 29.88 5.74
N ILE A 6 -1.06 28.77 5.65
CA ILE A 6 -2.52 28.77 5.55
C ILE A 6 -3.05 27.89 6.68
N MET A 7 -3.88 28.47 7.53
CA MET A 7 -4.58 27.73 8.59
C MET A 7 -5.88 27.16 8.02
N VAL A 8 -6.10 25.87 8.22
CA VAL A 8 -7.32 25.17 7.80
C VAL A 8 -7.94 24.53 9.02
N THR A 9 -9.22 24.81 9.26
CA THR A 9 -10.01 24.13 10.28
C THR A 9 -10.74 22.95 9.66
N VAL A 10 -10.70 21.82 10.34
CA VAL A 10 -11.34 20.56 9.93
C VAL A 10 -12.27 20.11 11.06
N GLY A 11 -13.34 19.39 10.73
CA GLY A 11 -14.19 18.77 11.76
C GLY A 11 -13.42 17.68 12.51
N ASP A 12 -13.85 17.36 13.72
CA ASP A 12 -13.16 16.36 14.56
C ASP A 12 -13.14 14.96 13.90
N ASP A 13 -14.27 14.51 13.34
CA ASP A 13 -14.36 13.22 12.65
C ASP A 13 -13.49 13.16 11.38
N ASP A 14 -13.43 14.27 10.64
CA ASP A 14 -12.59 14.41 9.45
C ASP A 14 -11.09 14.43 9.84
N TRP A 15 -10.77 15.03 10.98
CA TRP A 15 -9.41 15.05 11.53
C TRP A 15 -8.94 13.65 11.91
N HIS A 16 -9.78 12.85 12.57
CA HIS A 16 -9.47 11.45 12.87
C HIS A 16 -9.22 10.64 11.60
N THR A 17 -10.12 10.77 10.62
CA THR A 17 -9.96 10.08 9.33
C THR A 17 -8.67 10.48 8.62
N LEU A 18 -8.32 11.76 8.64
CA LEU A 18 -7.08 12.27 8.05
C LEU A 18 -5.84 11.74 8.77
N ASN A 19 -5.88 11.70 10.10
CA ASN A 19 -4.77 11.21 10.92
C ASN A 19 -4.55 9.71 10.69
N ASP A 20 -5.60 8.89 10.74
CA ASP A 20 -5.54 7.45 10.46
C ASP A 20 -4.98 7.18 9.06
N ALA A 21 -5.42 7.95 8.05
CA ALA A 21 -4.93 7.80 6.68
C ALA A 21 -3.43 8.14 6.56
N ALA A 22 -2.96 9.17 7.26
CA ALA A 22 -1.56 9.54 7.29
C ALA A 22 -0.72 8.47 7.99
N GLU A 23 -1.19 7.92 9.12
CA GLU A 23 -0.54 6.82 9.84
C GLU A 23 -0.46 5.54 9.01
N CYS A 24 -1.55 5.16 8.32
CA CYS A 24 -1.56 4.02 7.40
C CYS A 24 -0.56 4.19 6.25
N ALA A 25 -0.32 5.42 5.81
CA ALA A 25 0.68 5.75 4.81
C ALA A 25 2.12 5.84 5.38
N GLY A 26 2.28 5.77 6.71
CA GLY A 26 3.57 5.96 7.39
C GLY A 26 4.10 7.39 7.28
N MET A 27 3.20 8.38 7.18
CA MET A 27 3.53 9.79 6.97
C MET A 27 3.01 10.67 8.12
N SER A 28 3.61 11.85 8.30
CA SER A 28 2.96 12.90 9.10
C SER A 28 1.75 13.46 8.36
N VAL A 29 0.78 14.01 9.10
CA VAL A 29 -0.41 14.65 8.53
C VAL A 29 -0.03 15.77 7.55
N GLU A 30 0.97 16.59 7.90
CA GLU A 30 1.48 17.66 7.01
C GLU A 30 2.03 17.12 5.68
N ALA A 31 2.81 16.05 5.73
CA ALA A 31 3.37 15.42 4.54
C ALA A 31 2.28 14.79 3.66
N TYR A 32 1.29 14.16 4.30
CA TYR A 32 0.14 13.57 3.64
C TYR A 32 -0.73 14.62 2.92
N VAL A 33 -1.04 15.73 3.59
CA VAL A 33 -1.78 16.86 3.01
C VAL A 33 -0.99 17.49 1.86
N SER A 34 0.32 17.74 2.05
CA SER A 34 1.19 18.28 1.01
C SER A 34 1.25 17.39 -0.24
N TRP A 35 1.28 16.07 -0.05
CA TRP A 35 1.20 15.10 -1.13
C TRP A 35 -0.14 15.17 -1.87
N GLY A 36 -1.25 15.21 -1.14
CA GLY A 36 -2.60 15.34 -1.72
C GLY A 36 -2.77 16.63 -2.54
N VAL A 37 -2.30 17.77 -2.01
CA VAL A 37 -2.32 19.06 -2.73
C VAL A 37 -1.49 18.98 -4.01
N ARG A 38 -0.30 18.38 -3.96
CA ARG A 38 0.53 18.20 -5.17
C ARG A 38 -0.17 17.32 -6.20
N LEU A 39 -0.83 16.24 -5.77
CA LEU A 39 -1.60 15.37 -6.64
C LEU A 39 -2.74 16.13 -7.32
N LEU A 40 -3.52 16.89 -6.56
CA LEU A 40 -4.60 17.73 -7.09
C LEU A 40 -4.07 18.76 -8.07
N ALA A 41 -2.98 19.46 -7.74
CA ALA A 41 -2.37 20.46 -8.62
C ALA A 41 -1.91 19.88 -9.97
N MET A 42 -1.44 18.62 -9.97
CA MET A 42 -1.10 17.92 -11.21
C MET A 42 -2.34 17.64 -12.06
N GLN A 43 -3.46 17.27 -11.42
CA GLN A 43 -4.72 16.95 -12.10
C GLN A 43 -5.46 18.19 -12.61
N THR A 44 -5.37 19.32 -11.92
CA THR A 44 -6.10 20.54 -12.27
C THR A 44 -5.38 21.41 -13.30
N ARG A 45 -4.22 21.00 -13.82
CA ARG A 45 -3.42 21.79 -14.75
C ARG A 45 -4.23 22.08 -16.03
N PRO A 46 -4.69 23.32 -16.26
CA PRO A 46 -5.47 23.65 -17.45
C PRO A 46 -4.54 23.55 -18.66
N GLY A 47 -4.79 22.57 -19.52
CA GLY A 47 -3.94 22.25 -20.69
C GLY A 47 -3.23 20.89 -20.63
N GLY A 48 -3.36 20.13 -19.54
CA GLY A 48 -2.94 18.72 -19.48
C GLY A 48 -4.01 17.80 -20.07
N ALA A 49 -3.62 16.96 -21.03
CA ALA A 49 -4.51 16.10 -21.80
C ALA A 49 -5.49 15.27 -20.95
N LYS A 50 -6.70 15.08 -21.49
CA LYS A 50 -7.68 14.09 -21.03
C LYS A 50 -7.00 12.73 -20.80
N GLN A 51 -6.68 12.41 -19.55
CA GLN A 51 -6.54 11.02 -19.13
C GLN A 51 -7.71 10.71 -18.21
N GLY A 52 -8.87 10.53 -18.84
CA GLY A 52 -9.94 9.75 -18.25
C GLY A 52 -9.48 8.31 -18.17
N GLY A 53 -9.09 7.88 -16.98
CA GLY A 53 -8.80 6.50 -16.62
C GLY A 53 -9.03 6.34 -15.12
N PRO A 54 -9.57 5.20 -14.66
CA PRO A 54 -9.82 4.97 -13.24
C PRO A 54 -8.50 5.09 -12.48
N VAL A 55 -8.57 5.66 -11.28
CA VAL A 55 -7.47 5.87 -10.34
C VAL A 55 -6.66 4.58 -10.19
N GLY A 56 -5.59 4.49 -10.98
CA GLY A 56 -4.74 3.33 -11.08
C GLY A 56 -3.30 3.79 -10.91
N ARG A 57 -2.81 3.70 -9.67
CA ARG A 57 -1.39 3.64 -9.31
C ARG A 57 -0.59 4.89 -9.70
N SER A 58 -0.41 5.79 -8.73
CA SER A 58 0.79 6.64 -8.70
C SER A 58 2.01 5.71 -8.79
N ARG A 59 2.62 5.63 -9.97
CA ARG A 59 3.93 5.00 -10.17
C ARG A 59 4.97 5.91 -9.53
N THR A 60 5.10 5.82 -8.21
CA THR A 60 6.36 6.11 -7.53
C THR A 60 7.41 5.21 -8.15
N GLY A 61 8.58 5.78 -8.46
CA GLY A 61 9.55 5.24 -9.40
C GLY A 61 9.77 3.73 -9.33
N GLN A 62 9.49 3.06 -10.46
CA GLN A 62 10.05 1.74 -10.74
C GLN A 62 11.53 1.93 -11.12
N CYS A 63 12.35 2.20 -10.12
CA CYS A 63 13.76 1.84 -10.17
C CYS A 63 13.82 0.31 -10.09
N ALA A 64 14.07 -0.35 -11.23
CA ALA A 64 14.81 -1.61 -11.35
C ALA A 64 14.61 -2.65 -10.22
N SER A 65 13.37 -2.94 -9.82
CA SER A 65 13.07 -3.91 -8.75
C SER A 65 11.81 -4.74 -9.05
N GLU A 66 11.54 -5.04 -10.32
CA GLU A 66 10.51 -6.03 -10.69
C GLU A 66 11.09 -7.46 -10.76
N LEU A 67 12.39 -7.61 -11.03
CA LEU A 67 13.03 -8.93 -11.11
C LEU A 67 13.30 -9.57 -9.74
N THR A 68 13.52 -8.76 -8.70
CA THR A 68 13.81 -9.26 -7.35
C THR A 68 12.55 -9.62 -6.57
N GLU A 69 11.46 -8.88 -6.75
CA GLU A 69 10.18 -9.12 -6.05
C GLU A 69 9.50 -10.40 -6.53
N GLU A 70 9.55 -10.72 -7.83
CA GLU A 70 9.06 -12.00 -8.35
C GLU A 70 9.88 -13.17 -7.79
N SER A 71 11.20 -13.01 -7.70
CA SER A 71 12.11 -14.00 -7.10
C SER A 71 11.85 -14.21 -5.60
N ALA A 72 11.57 -13.14 -4.86
CA ALA A 72 11.25 -13.20 -3.45
C ALA A 72 9.87 -13.83 -3.20
N SER A 73 8.88 -13.53 -4.06
CA SER A 73 7.54 -14.13 -3.99
C SER A 73 7.56 -15.63 -4.33
N ALA A 74 8.37 -16.03 -5.31
CA ALA A 74 8.60 -17.43 -5.64
C ALA A 74 9.27 -18.20 -4.48
N ALA A 75 10.31 -17.62 -3.88
CA ALA A 75 11.00 -18.21 -2.72
C ALA A 75 10.07 -18.32 -1.49
N TRP A 76 9.18 -17.34 -1.29
CA TRP A 76 8.18 -17.39 -0.22
C TRP A 76 7.12 -18.48 -0.46
N THR A 77 6.69 -18.63 -1.71
CA THR A 77 5.71 -19.66 -2.11
C THR A 77 6.29 -21.07 -1.93
N GLU A 78 7.55 -21.29 -2.32
CA GLU A 78 8.24 -22.57 -2.17
C GLU A 78 8.44 -22.95 -0.69
N THR A 79 8.90 -22.00 0.13
CA THR A 79 9.09 -22.24 1.57
C THR A 79 7.77 -22.46 2.31
N PHE A 80 6.69 -21.77 1.90
CA PHE A 80 5.35 -22.02 2.45
C PHE A 80 4.83 -23.41 2.07
N ALA A 81 4.95 -23.82 0.80
CA ALA A 81 4.54 -25.14 0.33
C ALA A 81 5.30 -26.26 1.05
N GLN A 82 6.63 -26.13 1.21
CA GLN A 82 7.44 -27.09 1.99
C GLN A 82 6.97 -27.20 3.44
N ARG A 83 6.70 -26.06 4.11
CA ARG A 83 6.21 -26.06 5.50
C ARG A 83 4.81 -26.66 5.63
N LEU A 84 3.95 -26.48 4.64
CA LEU A 84 2.61 -27.07 4.61
C LEU A 84 2.68 -28.59 4.40
N SER A 85 3.47 -29.05 3.43
CA SER A 85 3.67 -30.49 3.18
C SER A 85 4.28 -31.20 4.40
N HIS A 86 5.26 -30.57 5.05
CA HIS A 86 5.85 -31.12 6.29
C HIS A 86 4.87 -31.15 7.48
N ARG A 87 3.85 -30.30 7.49
CA ARG A 87 2.75 -30.39 8.49
C ARG A 87 1.74 -31.47 8.14
N ALA A 88 1.47 -31.67 6.85
CA ALA A 88 0.58 -32.74 6.38
C ALA A 88 1.18 -34.13 6.65
N ASP A 89 2.50 -34.28 6.51
CA ASP A 89 3.23 -35.53 6.82
C ASP A 89 3.25 -35.85 8.33
N ARG A 90 3.13 -34.81 9.18
CA ARG A 90 3.04 -34.94 10.64
C ARG A 90 1.64 -35.19 11.17
N HIS A 91 0.64 -35.31 10.31
CA HIS A 91 -0.66 -35.81 10.71
C HIS A 91 -0.70 -37.31 10.39
N PRO A 92 -0.36 -38.20 11.33
CA PRO A 92 -0.70 -39.60 11.13
C PRO A 92 -2.24 -39.70 10.96
N PRO A 93 -2.75 -40.64 10.16
CA PRO A 93 -4.11 -41.07 10.33
C PRO A 93 -4.19 -41.73 11.72
N ASP A 94 -4.64 -40.96 12.71
CA ASP A 94 -5.17 -41.51 13.95
C ASP A 94 -6.56 -42.10 13.62
N THR A 95 -6.55 -43.13 12.78
CA THR A 95 -7.66 -44.08 12.68
C THR A 95 -7.25 -45.27 13.53
N GLU A 96 -7.51 -45.09 14.82
CA GLU A 96 -8.07 -46.11 15.70
C GLU A 96 -8.11 -47.52 15.11
N LEU A 97 -7.07 -48.30 15.44
CA LEU A 97 -7.16 -49.75 15.48
C LEU A 97 -8.05 -50.14 16.66
N TRP A 98 -9.37 -50.06 16.46
CA TRP A 98 -10.34 -50.84 17.22
C TRP A 98 -10.84 -51.98 16.32
N LEU A 99 -10.23 -53.16 16.46
CA LEU A 99 -10.82 -54.47 16.21
C LEU A 99 -10.05 -55.53 17.01
#